data_AF-A0A7H4Q5V3-F1
#
_entry.id   AF-A0A7H4Q5V3-F1
#
_cell.length_a   1.000
_cell.length_b   1.000
_cell.length_c   1.000
_cell.angle_alpha   90.00
_cell.angle_beta   90.00
_cell.angle_gamma   90.00
#
_symmetry.space_group_name_H-M   'P 1'
#
loop_
_entity.id
_entity.type
_entity.pdbx_description
1 polymer ?
#
loop_
_entity_poly.entity_id
_entity_poly.type
_entity_poly.pdbx_seq_one_letter_code
_entity_poly.pdbx_strand_id
1 'polypeptide(L)'
;MTYRLFIDDIRDPASPDWVIARNSAMAIAIIEANGCPAEISFDHDLGGDDTAMPVVKRLIELDLDAAGAYIPPHFHFSVHSANPVGRENIRALLAQYLVVRLENNQKRDT
;
A
#
# COMPACT_ATOMS: atom_id res chain seq x y z
N MET A 1 -6.51 -9.19 -11.45
CA MET A 1 -6.41 -8.07 -12.41
C MET A 1 -5.30 -7.15 -11.91
N THR A 2 -4.44 -6.62 -12.78
CA THR A 2 -3.48 -5.59 -12.38
C THR A 2 -4.20 -4.24 -12.39
N TYR A 3 -4.24 -3.57 -11.23
CA TYR A 3 -4.89 -2.26 -11.07
C TYR A 3 -4.03 -1.35 -10.20
N ARG A 4 -4.38 -0.06 -10.18
CA ARG A 4 -3.71 0.96 -9.36
C ARG A 4 -4.69 1.52 -8.34
N LEU A 5 -4.22 1.79 -7.14
CA LEU A 5 -5.04 2.27 -6.02
C LEU A 5 -4.57 3.64 -5.56
N PHE A 6 -5.46 4.62 -5.58
CA PHE A 6 -5.24 5.97 -5.09
C PHE A 6 -6.01 6.15 -3.78
N ILE A 7 -5.30 6.39 -2.69
CA ILE A 7 -5.89 6.49 -1.35
C ILE A 7 -5.79 7.95 -0.92
N ASP A 8 -6.94 8.63 -0.95
CA ASP A 8 -7.05 10.05 -0.62
C ASP A 8 -8.54 10.39 -0.41
N ASP A 9 -8.85 11.12 0.65
CA ASP A 9 -10.22 11.49 1.01
C ASP A 9 -10.75 12.67 0.17
N ILE A 10 -9.87 13.53 -0.36
CA ILE A 10 -10.23 14.81 -1.01
C ILE A 10 -9.81 14.87 -2.47
N ARG A 11 -8.56 14.53 -2.78
CA ARG A 11 -7.94 14.74 -4.09
C ARG A 11 -8.29 13.62 -5.07
N ASP A 12 -8.27 13.97 -6.35
CA ASP A 12 -8.38 13.00 -7.44
C ASP A 12 -7.02 12.77 -8.11
N PRO A 13 -6.75 11.54 -8.59
CA PRO A 13 -5.58 11.27 -9.39
C PRO A 13 -5.66 11.99 -10.75
N ALA A 14 -4.51 12.38 -11.29
CA ALA A 14 -4.44 13.06 -12.59
C ALA A 14 -4.89 12.19 -13.79
N SER A 15 -4.94 10.88 -13.61
CA SER A 15 -5.38 9.90 -14.62
C SER A 15 -6.59 9.12 -14.10
N PRO A 16 -7.58 8.80 -14.95
CA PRO A 16 -8.79 8.09 -14.55
C PRO A 16 -8.58 6.58 -14.32
N ASP A 17 -7.39 6.05 -14.58
CA ASP A 17 -7.08 4.62 -14.52
C ASP A 17 -6.84 4.09 -13.09
N TRP A 18 -7.08 4.94 -12.10
CA TRP A 18 -6.87 4.63 -10.69
C TRP A 18 -8.21 4.28 -10.03
N VAL A 19 -8.22 3.17 -9.29
CA VAL A 19 -9.30 2.91 -8.33
C VAL A 19 -9.08 3.84 -7.14
N ILE A 20 -10.13 4.52 -6.69
CA ILE A 20 -10.02 5.50 -5.62
C ILE A 20 -10.61 4.95 -4.33
N ALA A 21 -9.87 5.08 -3.23
CA ALA A 21 -10.34 4.80 -1.88
C ALA A 21 -10.33 6.08 -1.04
N ARG A 22 -11.48 6.44 -0.48
CA ARG A 22 -11.68 7.69 0.28
C ARG A 22 -11.37 7.60 1.76
N ASN A 23 -11.05 6.41 2.25
CA ASN A 23 -10.69 6.13 3.63
C ASN A 23 -9.96 4.79 3.70
N SER A 24 -9.37 4.49 4.86
CA SER A 24 -8.56 3.29 5.05
C SER A 24 -9.38 2.01 4.94
N ALA A 25 -10.62 2.02 5.44
CA ALA A 25 -11.52 0.86 5.38
C ALA A 25 -11.87 0.46 3.93
N MET A 26 -12.18 1.45 3.08
CA MET A 26 -12.41 1.23 1.65
C MET A 26 -11.16 0.68 0.95
N ALA A 27 -9.98 1.24 1.26
CA ALA A 27 -8.72 0.79 0.68
C ALA A 27 -8.45 -0.68 1.03
N ILE A 28 -8.63 -1.05 2.30
CA ILE A 28 -8.49 -2.44 2.77
C ILE A 28 -9.48 -3.35 2.06
N ALA A 29 -10.77 -2.98 2.01
CA ALA A 29 -11.79 -3.78 1.35
C ALA A 29 -11.47 -4.01 -0.15
N ILE A 30 -10.96 -2.99 -0.84
CA ILE A 30 -10.53 -3.09 -2.25
C ILE A 30 -9.36 -4.06 -2.40
N ILE A 31 -8.34 -3.97 -1.54
CA ILE A 31 -7.16 -4.85 -1.55
C ILE A 31 -7.58 -6.30 -1.27
N GLU A 32 -8.41 -6.53 -0.25
CA GLU A 32 -8.86 -7.88 0.11
C GLU A 32 -9.74 -8.51 -0.99
N ALA A 33 -10.59 -7.72 -1.65
CA ALA A 33 -11.47 -8.21 -2.70
C ALA A 33 -10.74 -8.48 -4.03
N ASN A 34 -9.74 -7.66 -4.38
CA ASN A 34 -9.12 -7.70 -5.71
C ASN A 34 -7.67 -8.23 -5.73
N GLY A 35 -7.09 -8.49 -4.56
CA GLY A 35 -5.67 -8.80 -4.39
C GLY A 35 -4.80 -7.54 -4.32
N CYS A 36 -3.48 -7.72 -4.20
CA CYS A 36 -2.56 -6.60 -4.14
C CYS A 36 -2.56 -5.78 -5.45
N PRO A 37 -2.74 -4.44 -5.39
CA PRO A 37 -2.57 -3.55 -6.54
C PRO A 37 -1.15 -3.66 -7.12
N ALA A 38 -1.00 -3.32 -8.40
CA ALA A 38 0.33 -3.15 -9.01
C ALA A 38 1.01 -1.86 -8.50
N GLU A 39 0.22 -0.83 -8.22
CA GLU A 39 0.69 0.46 -7.73
C GLU A 39 -0.26 1.04 -6.67
N ILE A 40 0.29 1.63 -5.61
CA ILE A 40 -0.49 2.38 -4.62
C ILE A 40 0.08 3.78 -4.43
N SER A 41 -0.78 4.79 -4.40
CA SER A 41 -0.43 6.16 -4.03
C SER A 41 -1.17 6.56 -2.76
N PHE A 42 -0.40 6.89 -1.71
CA PHE A 42 -0.95 7.15 -0.37
C PHE A 42 -0.98 8.64 -0.03
N ASP A 43 -2.15 9.16 0.37
CA ASP A 43 -2.22 10.22 1.37
C ASP A 43 -2.16 9.60 2.77
N HIS A 44 -1.47 10.27 3.69
CA HIS A 44 -1.37 9.80 5.07
C HIS A 44 -2.64 10.11 5.84
N ASP A 45 -3.11 11.35 5.78
CA ASP A 45 -4.28 11.83 6.52
C ASP A 45 -5.52 11.63 5.65
N LEU A 46 -6.53 10.90 6.14
CA LEU A 46 -7.76 10.58 5.39
C LEU A 46 -9.02 11.17 6.05
N GLY A 47 -8.82 12.26 6.79
CA GLY A 47 -9.88 12.97 7.51
C GLY A 47 -10.17 12.40 8.90
N GLY A 48 -10.47 13.30 9.85
CA GLY A 48 -10.73 12.92 11.24
C GLY A 48 -9.54 12.21 11.88
N ASP A 49 -9.79 11.05 12.49
CA ASP A 49 -8.75 10.18 13.07
C ASP A 49 -8.25 9.11 12.09
N ASP A 50 -8.74 9.09 10.85
CA ASP A 50 -8.37 8.07 9.87
C ASP A 50 -7.05 8.41 9.17
N THR A 51 -6.22 7.38 8.96
CA THR A 51 -4.94 7.51 8.28
C THR A 51 -4.71 6.32 7.35
N ALA A 52 -3.74 6.40 6.44
CA ALA A 52 -3.35 5.26 5.61
C ALA A 52 -2.52 4.18 6.34
N MET A 53 -2.10 4.40 7.60
CA MET A 53 -1.28 3.44 8.34
C MET A 53 -1.90 2.05 8.52
N PRO A 54 -3.21 1.91 8.81
CA PRO A 54 -3.89 0.61 8.84
C PRO A 54 -3.80 -0.12 7.50
N VAL A 55 -3.89 0.59 6.37
CA VAL A 55 -3.79 -0.01 5.03
C VAL A 55 -2.40 -0.61 4.81
N VAL A 56 -1.34 0.12 5.19
CA VAL A 56 0.05 -0.36 5.08
C VAL A 56 0.27 -1.60 5.92
N LYS A 57 -0.20 -1.59 7.18
CA LYS A 57 -0.08 -2.74 8.08
C LYS A 57 -0.83 -3.94 7.53
N ARG A 58 -2.07 -3.74 7.07
CA ARG A 58 -2.89 -4.83 6.52
C ARG A 58 -2.27 -5.44 5.27
N LEU A 59 -1.71 -4.62 4.39
CA LEU A 59 -1.01 -5.10 3.20
C LEU A 59 0.20 -6.00 3.56
N ILE A 60 0.95 -5.62 4.58
CA ILE A 60 2.08 -6.41 5.10
C ILE A 60 1.60 -7.72 5.73
N GLU A 61 0.54 -7.67 6.55
CA GLU A 61 -0.05 -8.86 7.17
C GLU A 61 -0.51 -9.88 6.12
N LEU A 62 -1.23 -9.43 5.08
CA LEU A 62 -1.66 -10.29 3.99
C LEU A 62 -0.49 -10.96 3.26
N ASP A 63 0.62 -10.24 3.09
CA ASP A 63 1.82 -10.79 2.46
C ASP A 63 2.56 -11.77 3.36
N LEU A 64 2.63 -11.51 4.66
CA LEU A 64 3.17 -12.45 5.64
C LEU A 64 2.34 -13.74 5.71
N ASP A 65 1.01 -13.63 5.76
CA ASP A 65 0.09 -14.76 5.77
C ASP A 65 0.24 -15.62 4.49
N ALA A 66 0.57 -14.98 3.36
CA ALA A 66 0.86 -15.63 2.09
C ALA A 66 2.34 -16.04 1.91
N ALA A 67 3.14 -16.05 2.99
CA ALA A 67 4.56 -16.39 2.96
C ALA A 67 5.42 -15.57 1.97
N GLY A 68 5.01 -14.33 1.70
CA GLY A 68 5.64 -13.38 0.78
C GLY A 68 5.17 -13.46 -0.67
N ALA A 69 4.04 -14.15 -0.93
CA ALA A 69 3.50 -14.36 -2.27
C ALA A 69 2.30 -13.45 -2.62
N TYR A 70 1.86 -12.57 -1.71
CA TYR A 70 0.68 -11.73 -1.94
C TYR A 70 1.03 -10.46 -2.73
N ILE A 71 2.11 -9.79 -2.36
CA ILE A 71 2.55 -8.57 -3.04
C ILE A 71 3.42 -8.97 -4.25
N PRO A 72 3.08 -8.50 -5.46
CA PRO A 72 3.76 -8.92 -6.69
C PRO A 72 5.21 -8.40 -6.77
N PRO A 73 6.09 -9.04 -7.58
CA PRO A 73 7.47 -8.59 -7.79
C PRO A 73 7.60 -7.17 -8.35
N HIS A 74 6.64 -6.74 -9.16
CA HIS A 74 6.60 -5.40 -9.79
C HIS A 74 5.69 -4.43 -9.03
N PHE A 75 5.52 -4.63 -7.72
CA PHE A 75 4.78 -3.72 -6.86
C PHE A 75 5.52 -2.38 -6.74
N HIS A 76 4.78 -1.28 -6.94
CA HIS A 76 5.27 0.07 -6.74
C HIS A 76 4.39 0.82 -5.75
N PHE A 77 4.98 1.74 -5.00
CA PHE A 77 4.20 2.67 -4.19
C PHE A 77 4.81 4.06 -4.16
N SER A 78 3.96 5.06 -3.97
CA SER A 78 4.34 6.44 -3.72
C SER A 78 3.52 7.03 -2.60
N VAL A 79 4.01 8.12 -1.99
CA VAL A 79 3.32 8.79 -0.89
C VAL A 79 3.23 10.27 -1.23
N HIS A 80 2.03 10.71 -1.60
CA HIS A 80 1.75 12.07 -2.07
C HIS A 80 1.21 12.98 -0.95
N SER A 81 1.30 12.49 0.30
CA SER A 81 0.87 13.23 1.48
C SER A 81 1.71 14.48 1.73
N ALA A 82 1.02 15.57 2.09
CA ALA A 82 1.65 16.80 2.56
C ALA A 82 2.26 16.64 3.96
N ASN A 83 1.76 15.71 4.78
CA ASN A 83 2.26 15.45 6.13
C ASN A 83 3.64 14.78 6.09
N PRO A 84 4.74 15.47 6.46
CA PRO A 84 6.09 14.94 6.29
C PRO A 84 6.39 13.75 7.20
N VAL A 85 5.82 13.75 8.42
CA VAL A 85 6.00 12.65 9.39
C VAL A 85 5.22 11.43 8.95
N GLY A 86 3.94 11.61 8.60
CA GLY A 86 3.10 10.56 8.08
C GLY A 86 3.65 9.93 6.80
N ARG A 87 4.14 10.79 5.89
CA ARG A 87 4.81 10.36 4.66
C ARG A 87 6.03 9.48 4.93
N GLU A 88 6.90 9.91 5.84
CA GLU A 88 8.11 9.17 6.17
C GLU A 88 7.79 7.86 6.89
N ASN A 89 6.79 7.83 7.76
CA ASN A 89 6.35 6.61 8.44
C ASN A 89 5.87 5.53 7.46
N ILE A 90 5.01 5.90 6.50
CA ILE A 90 4.55 4.98 5.44
C ILE A 90 5.73 4.49 4.60
N ARG A 91 6.57 5.43 4.14
CA ARG A 91 7.72 5.13 3.29
C ARG A 91 8.70 4.18 3.97
N ALA A 92 9.12 4.49 5.19
CA ALA A 92 10.10 3.71 5.93
C ALA A 92 9.58 2.30 6.24
N LEU A 93 8.34 2.18 6.73
CA LEU A 93 7.76 0.88 7.09
C LEU A 93 7.64 -0.04 5.88
N LEU A 94 7.02 0.43 4.80
CA LEU A 94 6.76 -0.43 3.64
C LEU A 94 8.04 -0.72 2.86
N ALA A 95 8.94 0.27 2.70
CA ALA A 95 10.23 0.03 2.04
C ALA A 95 11.08 -0.99 2.81
N GLN A 96 11.17 -0.86 4.14
CA GLN A 96 11.94 -1.79 4.97
C GLN A 96 11.36 -3.21 4.87
N TYR A 97 10.04 -3.35 4.88
CA TYR A 97 9.39 -4.65 4.71
C TYR A 97 9.74 -5.30 3.37
N LEU A 98 9.65 -4.55 2.27
CA LEU A 98 9.97 -5.05 0.93
C LEU A 98 11.43 -5.52 0.82
N VAL A 99 12.38 -4.82 1.46
CA VAL A 99 13.79 -5.25 1.53
C VAL A 99 13.93 -6.59 2.25
N VAL A 100 13.39 -6.70 3.47
CA VAL A 100 13.45 -7.94 4.26
C VAL A 100 12.81 -9.12 3.52
N ARG A 101 11.69 -8.87 2.84
CA ARG A 101 11.01 -9.88 2.02
C ARG A 101 11.92 -10.40 0.90
N LEU A 102 12.60 -9.50 0.18
CA LEU A 102 13.50 -9.89 -0.91
C LEU A 102 14.68 -10.73 -0.41
N GLU A 103 15.28 -10.36 0.72
CA GLU A 103 16.35 -11.14 1.36
C GLU A 103 15.88 -12.55 1.78
N ASN A 104 14.65 -12.66 2.30
CA ASN A 104 14.07 -13.95 2.68
C ASN A 104 13.71 -14.83 1.49
N ASN A 105 13.40 -14.25 0.33
CA ASN A 105 13.18 -15.03 -0.89
C ASN A 105 14.50 -15.59 -1.42
N GLN A 106 15.57 -14.79 -1.45
CA GLN A 106 16.89 -15.23 -1.90
C GLN A 106 17.46 -16.39 -1.07
N LYS A 107 17.25 -16.38 0.25
CA LYS A 107 17.69 -17.48 1.15
C LYS A 107 16.92 -18.79 0.96
N ARG A 108 15.70 -18.73 0.41
CA ARG A 108 14.88 -19.93 0.15
C ARG A 108 15.27 -20.62 -1.16
N ASP A 109 15.92 -19.89 -2.06
CA ASP A 109 16.34 -20.38 -3.38
C ASP A 109 17.80 -20.91 -3.42
N THR A 110 18.53 -20.84 -2.30
CA THR A 110 19.90 -21.36 -2.11
C THR A 110 19.92 -22.56 -1.17
#